data_AF-A0A2K6FXD7-F1
#
_entry.id   AF-A0A2K6FXD7-F1
#
_cell.length_a   1.000
_cell.length_b   1.000
_cell.length_c   1.000
_cell.angle_alpha   90.00
_cell.angle_beta   90.00
_cell.angle_gamma   90.00
#
_symmetry.space_group_name_H-M   'P 1'
#
loop_
_entity.id
_entity.type
_entity.pdbx_description
1 polymer ?
#
loop_
_entity_poly.entity_id
_entity_poly.type
_entity_poly.pdbx_seq_one_letter_code
_entity_poly.pdbx_strand_id
1 'polypeptide(L)'
;MRAWVLVAVEIEIWMERQYFSQREVDLGAYFARNHTILEGTRFKRAIFQGQYCRNFGCCEDRDDDCVTQFYEANALCYCDKFCERENSDCCPDYKSFCREEKEWPAHTQPWYPEGCFRDGHHYDEGSVIKENCNSCTCSGQQWKCSQHVCLVRPELIESINKGDYGWTAQNYSQFWGMTLEDGFKFRLGTLPPSPTLLSMNEMTE
;
A
#
# COMPACT_ATOMS: atom_id res chain seq x y z
N MET A 1 0.67 33.78 -60.75
CA MET A 1 0.28 32.68 -61.67
C MET A 1 -0.06 31.49 -60.78
N ARG A 2 -1.34 31.32 -60.41
CA ARG A 2 -2.33 30.44 -61.07
C ARG A 2 -1.81 28.99 -61.10
N ALA A 3 -2.09 28.16 -60.10
CA ALA A 3 -3.37 27.49 -59.75
C ALA A 3 -3.78 26.43 -60.76
N TRP A 4 -3.97 25.17 -60.30
CA TRP A 4 -5.05 24.22 -60.63
C TRP A 4 -5.12 23.18 -59.48
N VAL A 5 -6.10 23.28 -58.56
CA VAL A 5 -7.40 22.54 -58.47
C VAL A 5 -7.23 21.17 -57.77
N LEU A 6 -7.62 20.96 -56.49
CA LEU A 6 -8.95 20.87 -55.80
C LEU A 6 -9.87 19.72 -56.27
N VAL A 7 -10.51 19.07 -55.27
CA VAL A 7 -11.75 18.23 -55.20
C VAL A 7 -11.44 16.97 -54.37
N ALA A 8 -12.12 16.57 -53.28
CA ALA A 8 -13.35 16.94 -52.54
C ALA A 8 -13.10 16.64 -51.04
N VAL A 9 -13.54 17.34 -49.99
CA VAL A 9 -14.88 17.83 -49.51
C VAL A 9 -15.88 16.70 -49.22
N GLU A 10 -16.55 16.83 -48.07
CA GLU A 10 -17.58 15.98 -47.42
C GLU A 10 -16.92 14.94 -46.48
N ILE A 11 -17.08 15.00 -45.16
CA ILE A 11 -18.35 14.98 -44.42
C ILE A 11 -18.25 15.82 -43.13
N GLU A 12 -18.82 17.02 -43.16
CA GLU A 12 -19.63 17.53 -42.05
C GLU A 12 -21.05 17.74 -42.62
N ILE A 13 -22.03 17.77 -41.70
CA ILE A 13 -23.44 18.17 -41.80
C ILE A 13 -24.41 17.02 -41.49
N TRP A 14 -25.32 17.34 -40.56
CA TRP A 14 -26.53 16.66 -40.05
C TRP A 14 -26.32 15.96 -38.69
N MET A 15 -26.81 16.44 -37.55
CA MET A 15 -27.77 17.50 -37.25
C MET A 15 -27.61 18.01 -35.80
N GLU A 16 -27.78 19.32 -35.60
CA GLU A 16 -28.27 19.86 -34.34
C GLU A 16 -29.75 19.49 -34.12
N ARG A 17 -30.12 19.35 -32.84
CA ARG A 17 -31.48 19.48 -32.26
C ARG A 17 -32.57 18.45 -32.67
N GLN A 18 -32.80 17.50 -31.76
CA GLN A 18 -34.11 17.13 -31.19
C GLN A 18 -33.82 16.25 -29.95
N TYR A 19 -33.99 16.76 -28.73
CA TYR A 19 -35.24 16.72 -27.96
C TYR A 19 -35.72 15.28 -27.65
N PHE A 20 -35.59 14.90 -26.37
CA PHE A 20 -36.43 13.97 -25.60
C PHE A 20 -36.77 12.60 -26.22
N SER A 21 -36.37 11.51 -25.53
CA SER A 21 -37.31 10.49 -25.02
C SER A 21 -36.58 9.17 -24.67
N GLN A 22 -36.84 8.73 -23.44
CA GLN A 22 -36.84 7.36 -22.91
C GLN A 22 -35.95 6.30 -23.56
N ARG A 23 -35.01 5.78 -22.75
CA ARG A 23 -34.65 4.36 -22.80
C ARG A 23 -35.24 3.66 -21.58
N GLU A 24 -36.35 2.97 -21.84
CA GLU A 24 -36.78 1.80 -21.08
C GLU A 24 -35.61 0.82 -20.96
N VAL A 25 -35.33 0.39 -19.74
CA VAL A 25 -34.64 -0.88 -19.51
C VAL A 25 -35.67 -1.78 -18.86
N ASP A 26 -36.25 -2.63 -19.71
CA ASP A 26 -37.13 -3.72 -19.34
C ASP A 26 -36.33 -4.74 -18.50
N LEU A 27 -36.77 -4.95 -17.26
CA LEU A 27 -36.23 -5.95 -16.35
C LEU A 27 -37.36 -6.86 -15.87
N GLY A 28 -38.17 -7.32 -16.82
CA GLY A 28 -38.83 -8.60 -16.68
C GLY A 28 -37.79 -9.71 -16.66
N ALA A 29 -37.55 -10.32 -15.50
CA ALA A 29 -38.25 -11.57 -15.20
C ALA A 29 -37.70 -12.34 -13.98
N TYR A 30 -38.65 -13.04 -13.34
CA TYR A 30 -38.48 -14.22 -12.47
C TYR A 30 -37.95 -13.91 -11.03
N PHE A 31 -38.70 -13.97 -9.91
CA PHE A 31 -39.69 -14.97 -9.50
C PHE A 31 -40.64 -14.49 -8.38
N ALA A 32 -41.91 -14.87 -8.57
CA ALA A 32 -43.06 -15.11 -7.68
C ALA A 32 -42.96 -15.02 -6.13
N ARG A 33 -43.83 -14.14 -5.58
CA ARG A 33 -44.97 -14.39 -4.65
C ARG A 33 -44.75 -15.24 -3.37
N ASN A 34 -45.05 -14.63 -2.22
CA ASN A 34 -46.32 -14.89 -1.50
C ASN A 34 -46.65 -13.78 -0.48
N HIS A 35 -47.90 -13.31 -0.56
CA HIS A 35 -48.50 -12.28 0.30
C HIS A 35 -48.79 -12.78 1.71
N THR A 36 -48.58 -11.92 2.71
CA THR A 36 -49.60 -11.66 3.75
C THR A 36 -49.51 -10.18 4.13
N ILE A 37 -50.49 -9.40 3.68
CA ILE A 37 -50.79 -8.06 4.19
C ILE A 37 -51.72 -8.28 5.39
N LEU A 38 -51.26 -7.96 6.60
CA LEU A 38 -52.04 -7.21 7.57
C LEU A 38 -51.21 -6.83 8.80
N GLU A 39 -51.46 -5.62 9.28
CA GLU A 39 -51.14 -5.07 10.60
C GLU A 39 -49.85 -4.27 10.76
N GLY A 40 -50.08 -3.04 11.22
CA GLY A 40 -49.19 -1.89 11.15
C GLY A 40 -47.81 -2.17 11.70
N THR A 41 -46.81 -2.06 10.83
CA THR A 41 -45.42 -2.23 11.21
C THR A 41 -44.59 -1.21 10.47
N ARG A 42 -43.96 -0.33 11.23
CA ARG A 42 -42.77 0.44 10.88
C ARG A 42 -41.95 -0.36 9.86
N PHE A 43 -42.01 0.05 8.60
CA PHE A 43 -41.39 -0.67 7.49
C PHE A 43 -39.92 -0.90 7.84
N LYS A 44 -39.53 -2.16 8.07
CA LYS A 44 -38.13 -2.50 8.30
C LYS A 44 -37.36 -2.11 7.04
N ARG A 45 -36.45 -1.15 7.16
CA ARG A 45 -35.57 -0.55 6.15
C ARG A 45 -34.63 -1.55 5.41
N ALA A 46 -34.96 -2.83 5.32
CA ALA A 46 -33.98 -3.90 5.17
C ALA A 46 -34.09 -4.78 3.91
N ILE A 47 -34.95 -4.50 2.92
CA ILE A 47 -35.07 -5.39 1.73
C ILE A 47 -35.12 -4.64 0.38
N PHE A 48 -34.91 -3.32 0.32
CA PHE A 48 -34.97 -2.60 -0.96
C PHE A 48 -33.57 -2.15 -1.39
N GLN A 49 -32.94 -2.95 -2.26
CA GLN A 49 -31.65 -2.65 -2.92
C GLN A 49 -31.87 -1.78 -4.19
N GLY A 50 -32.54 -0.64 -4.04
CA GLY A 50 -32.62 0.36 -5.11
C GLY A 50 -31.50 1.39 -4.99
N GLN A 51 -30.94 1.82 -6.13
CA GLN A 51 -30.01 2.96 -6.21
C GLN A 51 -30.84 4.23 -6.38
N TYR A 52 -31.30 4.82 -5.26
CA TYR A 52 -32.11 6.03 -5.26
C TYR A 52 -31.21 7.25 -5.13
N CYS A 53 -30.61 7.44 -3.96
CA CYS A 53 -29.70 8.55 -3.70
C CYS A 53 -28.42 8.44 -4.52
N ARG A 54 -27.96 7.22 -4.81
CA ARG A 54 -26.81 7.02 -5.70
C ARG A 54 -27.03 7.51 -7.12
N ASN A 55 -28.27 7.47 -7.63
CA ASN A 55 -28.60 7.88 -9.00
C ASN A 55 -29.09 9.33 -9.07
N PHE A 56 -29.89 9.75 -8.10
CA PHE A 56 -30.48 11.08 -8.06
C PHE A 56 -29.49 12.13 -7.52
N GLY A 57 -28.68 11.72 -6.53
CA GLY A 57 -27.61 12.53 -5.95
C GLY A 57 -28.11 13.70 -5.11
N CYS A 58 -28.28 13.53 -3.80
CA CYS A 58 -28.12 14.65 -2.86
C CYS A 58 -27.88 14.15 -1.43
N CYS A 59 -27.26 15.04 -0.64
CA CYS A 59 -26.73 14.95 0.74
C CYS A 59 -26.52 16.43 1.21
N GLU A 60 -25.71 16.71 2.26
CA GLU A 60 -25.60 17.98 3.07
C GLU A 60 -26.33 19.26 2.58
N ASP A 61 -27.00 19.92 3.54
CA ASP A 61 -28.04 20.97 3.41
C ASP A 61 -29.46 20.43 3.23
N ARG A 62 -30.46 21.31 3.43
CA ARG A 62 -31.88 21.02 3.16
C ARG A 62 -32.17 21.39 1.72
N ASP A 63 -32.70 20.43 0.96
CA ASP A 63 -33.06 20.62 -0.43
C ASP A 63 -34.43 19.99 -0.67
N ASP A 64 -35.47 20.84 -0.75
CA ASP A 64 -36.85 20.38 -0.94
C ASP A 64 -37.05 19.76 -2.35
N ASP A 65 -36.16 20.04 -3.30
CA ASP A 65 -36.16 19.44 -4.64
C ASP A 65 -35.37 18.11 -4.67
N CYS A 66 -34.69 17.75 -3.57
CA CYS A 66 -33.96 16.50 -3.41
C CYS A 66 -34.88 15.28 -3.15
N VAL A 67 -35.76 14.99 -4.11
CA VAL A 67 -36.82 14.00 -3.96
C VAL A 67 -36.88 13.03 -5.14
N THR A 68 -37.10 11.75 -4.84
CA THR A 68 -37.26 10.69 -5.85
C THR A 68 -38.42 9.75 -5.53
N GLN A 69 -38.92 9.06 -6.55
CA GLN A 69 -40.05 8.14 -6.41
C GLN A 69 -39.59 6.82 -5.79
N PHE A 70 -40.19 6.47 -4.65
CA PHE A 70 -40.04 5.16 -4.02
C PHE A 70 -41.21 4.27 -4.45
N TYR A 71 -41.00 3.56 -5.55
CA TYR A 71 -42.04 2.79 -6.25
C TYR A 71 -42.69 1.72 -5.35
N GLU A 72 -41.94 1.11 -4.44
CA GLU A 72 -42.38 0.00 -3.60
C GLU A 72 -43.30 0.41 -2.46
N ALA A 73 -43.22 1.67 -2.02
CA ALA A 73 -44.17 2.25 -1.06
C ALA A 73 -45.19 3.18 -1.72
N ASN A 74 -45.17 3.33 -3.05
CA ASN A 74 -45.95 4.32 -3.79
C ASN A 74 -45.88 5.72 -3.13
N ALA A 75 -44.68 6.11 -2.74
CA ALA A 75 -44.40 7.33 -1.97
C ALA A 75 -43.18 8.05 -2.53
N LEU A 76 -42.93 9.27 -2.06
CA LEU A 76 -41.71 10.02 -2.33
C LEU A 76 -40.71 9.78 -1.19
N CYS A 77 -39.42 9.72 -1.53
CA CYS A 77 -38.33 9.67 -0.55
C CYS A 77 -37.28 10.74 -0.86
N TYR A 78 -36.56 11.15 0.19
CA TYR A 78 -35.57 12.22 0.13
C TYR A 78 -34.16 11.70 0.37
N CYS A 79 -33.18 12.37 -0.25
CA CYS A 79 -31.76 12.06 -0.07
C CYS A 79 -30.99 13.15 0.69
N ASP A 80 -31.66 14.22 1.12
CA ASP A 80 -31.03 15.27 1.90
C ASP A 80 -30.90 14.92 3.40
N LYS A 81 -30.17 15.74 4.16
CA LYS A 81 -29.99 15.52 5.62
C LYS A 81 -31.27 15.73 6.42
N PHE A 82 -32.20 16.52 5.88
CA PHE A 82 -33.45 16.88 6.53
C PHE A 82 -34.42 15.70 6.64
N CYS A 83 -34.25 14.68 5.79
CA CYS A 83 -35.02 13.43 5.85
C CYS A 83 -34.88 12.68 7.19
N GLU A 84 -33.83 12.94 7.98
CA GLU A 84 -33.55 12.28 9.27
C GLU A 84 -34.39 12.84 10.44
N ARG A 85 -35.71 12.72 10.33
CA ARG A 85 -36.67 13.07 11.39
C ARG A 85 -37.28 11.84 12.06
N GLU A 86 -38.10 12.06 13.09
CA GLU A 86 -38.75 10.98 13.88
C GLU A 86 -39.58 10.02 12.99
N ASN A 87 -40.23 10.57 11.95
CA ASN A 87 -40.79 9.83 10.82
C ASN A 87 -39.91 10.03 9.59
N SER A 88 -38.87 9.22 9.48
CA SER A 88 -37.87 9.38 8.43
C SER A 88 -38.44 9.06 7.04
N ASP A 89 -38.35 10.02 6.13
CA ASP A 89 -38.72 9.84 4.71
C ASP A 89 -37.48 9.66 3.82
N CYS A 90 -36.36 9.30 4.43
CA CYS A 90 -35.11 9.02 3.72
C CYS A 90 -35.27 7.84 2.78
N CYS A 91 -34.66 7.92 1.60
CA CYS A 91 -34.59 6.79 0.70
C CYS A 91 -33.83 5.60 1.32
N PRO A 92 -34.10 4.36 0.88
CA PRO A 92 -33.48 3.16 1.46
C PRO A 92 -31.94 3.17 1.48
N ASP A 93 -31.31 3.75 0.46
CA ASP A 93 -29.85 3.81 0.30
C ASP A 93 -29.22 5.10 0.88
N TYR A 94 -30.00 6.03 1.44
CA TYR A 94 -29.51 7.31 1.97
C TYR A 94 -28.44 7.11 3.05
N LYS A 95 -28.65 6.20 4.01
CA LYS A 95 -27.68 6.01 5.12
C LYS A 95 -26.36 5.42 4.63
N SER A 96 -26.39 4.52 3.66
CA SER A 96 -25.18 4.03 3.00
C SER A 96 -24.54 5.10 2.14
N PHE A 97 -25.33 5.83 1.35
CA PHE A 97 -24.79 6.76 0.35
C PHE A 97 -24.28 8.08 0.96
N CYS A 98 -25.04 8.72 1.85
CA CYS A 98 -24.72 10.03 2.43
C CYS A 98 -24.03 9.96 3.79
N ARG A 99 -24.02 8.81 4.45
CA ARG A 99 -23.55 8.64 5.84
C ARG A 99 -22.42 7.61 5.97
N GLU A 100 -21.76 7.26 4.87
CA GLU A 100 -20.62 6.34 4.81
C GLU A 100 -19.31 6.88 5.47
N GLU A 101 -19.41 7.78 6.46
CA GLU A 101 -18.25 8.20 7.25
C GLU A 101 -18.58 8.40 8.75
N LYS A 102 -18.21 7.40 9.57
CA LYS A 102 -17.57 7.49 10.90
C LYS A 102 -17.75 6.20 11.72
N GLU A 103 -17.34 5.08 11.16
CA GLU A 103 -16.86 3.93 11.93
C GLU A 103 -15.58 3.41 11.28
N TRP A 104 -14.65 4.33 11.02
CA TRP A 104 -13.25 3.94 11.05
C TRP A 104 -12.96 3.61 12.51
N PRO A 105 -12.65 2.36 12.90
CA PRO A 105 -11.97 2.17 14.17
C PRO A 105 -10.75 3.09 14.09
N ALA A 106 -10.56 3.93 15.11
CA ALA A 106 -9.47 4.88 15.17
C ALA A 106 -8.22 4.21 14.60
N HIS A 107 -7.77 4.68 13.43
CA HIS A 107 -6.52 4.23 12.84
C HIS A 107 -5.42 4.74 13.77
N THR A 108 -5.12 3.97 14.81
CA THR A 108 -3.98 4.15 15.69
C THR A 108 -2.68 3.70 15.01
N GLN A 109 -2.63 3.65 13.67
CA GLN A 109 -1.42 3.32 12.94
C GLN A 109 -1.21 4.33 11.80
N PRO A 110 -0.07 5.04 11.79
CA PRO A 110 0.37 5.84 10.67
C PRO A 110 0.31 5.02 9.38
N TRP A 111 -0.21 5.64 8.31
CA TRP A 111 -0.51 5.02 7.02
C TRP A 111 0.74 4.74 6.16
N TYR A 112 1.86 4.41 6.80
CA TYR A 112 3.06 3.78 6.25
C TYR A 112 3.71 3.05 7.42
N PRO A 113 3.96 1.72 7.36
CA PRO A 113 4.86 1.12 8.32
C PRO A 113 6.22 1.79 8.13
N GLU A 114 6.63 2.64 9.07
CA GLU A 114 8.01 3.13 9.10
C GLU A 114 8.90 1.90 9.31
N GLY A 115 9.75 1.65 8.32
CA GLY A 115 10.52 0.42 8.25
C GLY A 115 11.43 0.39 7.04
N CYS A 116 12.39 -0.52 7.05
CA CYS A 116 13.40 -0.66 6.02
C CYS A 116 13.24 -1.99 5.29
N PHE A 117 13.52 -1.99 3.99
CA PHE A 117 13.57 -3.22 3.20
C PHE A 117 15.02 -3.70 3.02
N ARG A 118 15.24 -5.01 3.16
CA ARG A 118 16.52 -5.68 2.88
C ARG A 118 16.27 -7.09 2.36
N ASP A 119 16.88 -7.47 1.25
CA ASP A 119 16.81 -8.83 0.68
C ASP A 119 15.37 -9.40 0.58
N GLY A 120 14.42 -8.56 0.17
CA GLY A 120 13.00 -8.92 0.02
C GLY A 120 12.21 -9.00 1.33
N HIS A 121 12.81 -8.68 2.48
CA HIS A 121 12.18 -8.68 3.79
C HIS A 121 11.98 -7.25 4.32
N HIS A 122 10.86 -7.04 5.01
CA HIS A 122 10.54 -5.79 5.71
C HIS A 122 11.00 -5.87 7.18
N TYR A 123 11.61 -4.79 7.67
CA TYR A 123 12.07 -4.62 9.04
C TYR A 123 11.43 -3.37 9.63
N ASP A 124 11.00 -3.45 10.88
CA ASP A 124 10.38 -2.30 11.58
C ASP A 124 11.43 -1.20 11.87
N GLU A 125 10.98 0.04 12.00
CA GLU A 125 11.83 1.17 12.41
C GLU A 125 12.62 0.85 13.70
N GLY A 126 13.91 1.21 13.72
CA GLY A 126 14.81 0.90 14.83
C GLY A 126 15.38 -0.52 14.83
N SER A 127 14.96 -1.40 13.91
CA SER A 127 15.54 -2.73 13.75
C SER A 127 17.05 -2.65 13.51
N VAL A 128 17.79 -3.58 14.12
CA VAL A 128 19.25 -3.68 13.95
C VAL A 128 19.61 -5.01 13.33
N ILE A 129 20.32 -4.95 12.20
CA ILE A 129 20.88 -6.12 11.51
C ILE A 129 22.40 -6.03 11.52
N LYS A 130 23.06 -7.19 11.40
CA LYS A 130 24.52 -7.27 11.34
C LYS A 130 24.97 -7.70 9.96
N GLU A 131 25.82 -6.89 9.35
CA GLU A 131 26.36 -7.11 8.02
C GLU A 131 27.87 -7.26 8.11
N ASN A 132 28.32 -8.51 8.07
CA ASN A 132 29.70 -8.86 8.38
C ASN A 132 30.08 -8.27 9.75
N CYS A 133 31.01 -7.32 9.82
CA CYS A 133 31.43 -6.66 11.06
C CYS A 133 30.63 -5.39 11.37
N ASN A 134 29.83 -4.88 10.44
CA ASN A 134 29.09 -3.64 10.60
C ASN A 134 27.69 -3.88 11.17
N SER A 135 27.24 -2.96 12.00
CA SER A 135 25.88 -2.95 12.56
C SER A 135 25.07 -1.91 11.82
N CYS A 136 23.91 -2.31 11.29
CA CYS A 136 23.02 -1.46 10.51
C CYS A 136 21.71 -1.26 11.26
N THR A 137 21.36 -0.01 11.52
CA THR A 137 20.09 0.35 12.18
C THR A 137 19.15 0.95 11.15
N CYS A 138 17.91 0.47 11.12
CA CYS A 138 16.86 1.05 10.30
C CYS A 138 16.44 2.39 10.90
N SER A 139 16.53 3.45 10.11
CA SER A 139 16.10 4.78 10.51
C SER A 139 15.51 5.54 9.32
N GLY A 140 14.22 5.86 9.37
CA GLY A 140 13.53 6.64 8.35
C GLY A 140 13.59 5.98 6.98
N GLN A 141 13.24 4.69 6.90
CA GLN A 141 13.28 3.86 5.68
C GLN A 141 14.68 3.64 5.07
N GLN A 142 15.75 4.06 5.75
CA GLN A 142 17.12 3.85 5.31
C GLN A 142 17.94 3.08 6.34
N TRP A 143 18.84 2.23 5.86
CA TRP A 143 19.82 1.54 6.70
C TRP A 143 21.01 2.46 7.00
N LYS A 144 21.19 2.79 8.28
CA LYS A 144 22.37 3.49 8.78
C LYS A 144 23.35 2.46 9.35
N CYS A 145 24.38 2.14 8.58
CA CYS A 145 25.41 1.17 8.96
C CYS A 145 26.64 1.84 9.54
N SER A 146 27.28 1.19 10.52
CA SER A 146 28.65 1.53 10.89
C SER A 146 29.61 1.27 9.72
N GLN A 147 30.72 2.00 9.69
CA GLN A 147 31.70 1.97 8.61
C GLN A 147 33.05 1.41 9.08
N HIS A 148 33.05 0.21 9.66
CA HIS A 148 34.27 -0.50 10.01
C HIS A 148 34.82 -1.26 8.81
N VAL A 149 36.14 -1.28 8.69
CA VAL A 149 36.84 -2.18 7.77
C VAL A 149 36.78 -3.59 8.38
N CYS A 150 36.07 -4.51 7.74
CA CYS A 150 35.99 -5.89 8.20
C CYS A 150 37.27 -6.67 7.86
N LEU A 151 37.62 -7.64 8.69
CA LEU A 151 38.80 -8.49 8.51
C LEU A 151 38.68 -9.34 7.23
N VAL A 152 37.52 -9.95 7.02
CA VAL A 152 37.19 -10.68 5.77
C VAL A 152 36.43 -9.75 4.84
N ARG A 153 36.98 -9.49 3.65
CA ARG A 153 36.39 -8.60 2.64
C ARG A 153 36.11 -9.38 1.35
N PRO A 154 34.84 -9.63 0.98
CA PRO A 154 34.49 -10.36 -0.25
C PRO A 154 35.11 -9.74 -1.50
N GLU A 155 35.06 -8.41 -1.61
CA GLU A 155 35.66 -7.65 -2.73
C GLU A 155 37.16 -7.94 -2.89
N LEU A 156 37.89 -8.07 -1.77
CA LEU A 156 39.31 -8.34 -1.77
C LEU A 156 39.58 -9.79 -2.20
N ILE A 157 38.81 -10.74 -1.67
CA ILE A 157 38.89 -12.16 -2.07
C ILE A 157 38.66 -12.29 -3.57
N GLU A 158 37.61 -11.65 -4.10
CA GLU A 158 37.31 -11.67 -5.54
C GLU A 158 38.45 -11.04 -6.35
N SER A 159 38.98 -9.89 -5.91
CA SER A 159 40.09 -9.22 -6.60
C SER A 159 41.37 -10.06 -6.64
N ILE A 160 41.68 -10.80 -5.56
CA ILE A 160 42.84 -11.68 -5.49
C ILE A 160 42.64 -12.87 -6.43
N ASN A 161 41.46 -13.48 -6.40
CA ASN A 161 41.15 -14.67 -7.20
C ASN A 161 41.03 -14.40 -8.70
N LYS A 162 41.01 -13.13 -9.12
CA LYS A 162 41.12 -12.74 -10.54
C LYS A 162 42.55 -12.90 -11.09
N GLY A 163 43.56 -12.93 -10.24
CA GLY A 163 44.95 -13.15 -10.64
C GLY A 163 45.36 -14.62 -10.58
N ASP A 164 46.41 -14.97 -11.33
CA ASP A 164 47.02 -16.30 -11.28
C ASP A 164 48.29 -16.26 -10.41
N TYR A 165 48.11 -16.60 -9.13
CA TYR A 165 49.18 -16.60 -8.14
C TYR A 165 49.55 -17.99 -7.63
N GLY A 166 48.95 -19.05 -8.19
CA GLY A 166 49.09 -20.43 -7.70
C GLY A 166 48.39 -20.72 -6.36
N TRP A 167 47.62 -19.77 -5.82
CA TRP A 167 46.77 -19.93 -4.65
C TRP A 167 45.51 -19.05 -4.78
N THR A 168 44.45 -19.39 -4.04
CA THR A 168 43.19 -18.63 -4.02
C THR A 168 42.89 -18.15 -2.62
N ALA A 169 42.44 -16.90 -2.48
CA ALA A 169 41.83 -16.41 -1.26
C ALA A 169 40.46 -17.06 -1.02
N GLN A 170 40.12 -17.29 0.24
CA GLN A 170 38.83 -17.88 0.64
C GLN A 170 38.22 -17.11 1.82
N ASN A 171 36.90 -17.29 2.01
CA ASN A 171 36.19 -16.80 3.18
C ASN A 171 36.32 -17.81 4.32
N TYR A 172 36.99 -17.41 5.39
CA TYR A 172 37.09 -18.19 6.63
C TYR A 172 36.03 -17.69 7.62
N SER A 173 34.97 -18.48 7.82
CA SER A 173 33.82 -18.12 8.67
C SER A 173 34.20 -17.75 10.10
N GLN A 174 35.27 -18.33 10.64
CA GLN A 174 35.82 -18.00 11.97
C GLN A 174 36.28 -16.54 12.14
N PHE A 175 36.48 -15.82 11.03
CA PHE A 175 36.88 -14.41 10.99
C PHE A 175 35.75 -13.50 10.49
N TRP A 176 34.62 -14.07 10.09
CA TRP A 176 33.45 -13.31 9.66
C TRP A 176 32.87 -12.52 10.84
N GLY A 177 32.61 -11.23 10.62
CA GLY A 177 32.13 -10.34 11.67
C GLY A 177 33.19 -9.76 12.61
N MET A 178 34.48 -10.07 12.41
CA MET A 178 35.57 -9.37 13.07
C MET A 178 35.96 -8.12 12.28
N THR A 179 36.28 -7.03 13.00
CA THR A 179 36.90 -5.86 12.36
C THR A 179 38.37 -6.15 12.05
N LEU A 180 38.93 -5.41 11.09
CA LEU A 180 40.34 -5.49 10.75
C LEU A 180 41.21 -5.16 11.97
N GLU A 181 40.82 -4.14 12.75
CA GLU A 181 41.47 -3.74 14.00
C GLU A 181 41.50 -4.88 15.03
N ASP A 182 40.37 -5.57 15.23
CA ASP A 182 40.31 -6.75 16.11
C ASP A 182 41.21 -7.88 15.61
N GLY A 183 41.29 -8.06 14.28
CA GLY A 183 42.23 -8.98 13.65
C GLY A 183 43.68 -8.67 14.02
N PHE A 184 44.09 -7.40 13.86
CA PHE A 184 45.43 -6.95 14.25
C PHE A 184 45.70 -7.21 15.74
N LYS A 185 44.73 -6.86 16.60
CA LYS A 185 44.89 -6.93 18.05
C LYS A 185 44.90 -8.36 18.61
N PHE A 186 44.07 -9.25 18.07
CA PHE A 186 43.81 -10.56 18.67
C PHE A 186 44.31 -11.75 17.84
N ARG A 187 44.69 -11.56 16.57
CA ARG A 187 45.08 -12.67 15.66
C ARG A 187 46.53 -12.66 15.22
N LEU A 188 47.27 -11.57 15.40
CA LEU A 188 48.68 -11.50 14.97
C LEU A 188 49.69 -12.13 15.92
N GLY A 189 49.24 -12.79 16.99
CA GLY A 189 50.13 -13.63 17.81
C GLY A 189 51.32 -12.89 18.42
N THR A 190 51.22 -11.57 18.65
CA THR A 190 52.29 -10.77 19.26
C THR A 190 52.00 -10.48 20.74
N LEU A 191 51.55 -11.48 21.49
CA LEU A 191 51.83 -11.42 22.93
C LEU A 191 53.35 -11.55 23.05
N PRO A 192 54.03 -10.64 23.76
CA PRO A 192 55.46 -10.77 23.97
C PRO A 192 55.73 -12.17 24.56
N PRO A 193 56.71 -12.91 24.02
CA PRO A 193 57.06 -14.22 24.57
C PRO A 193 57.37 -14.07 26.06
N SER A 194 57.04 -15.09 26.85
CA SER A 194 57.29 -15.06 28.29
C SER A 194 58.77 -14.77 28.58
N PRO A 195 59.11 -14.17 29.74
CA PRO A 195 60.51 -13.91 30.09
C PRO A 195 61.37 -15.18 29.99
N THR A 196 60.79 -16.35 30.26
CA THR A 196 61.44 -17.66 30.10
C THR A 196 61.87 -17.91 28.66
N LEU A 197 61.00 -17.66 27.67
CA LEU A 197 61.31 -17.81 26.24
C LEU A 197 62.36 -16.80 25.78
N LEU A 198 62.32 -15.56 26.30
CA LEU A 198 63.35 -14.54 26.02
C LEU A 198 64.71 -14.84 26.67
N SER A 199 64.73 -15.68 27.70
CA SER A 199 65.94 -16.11 28.42
C SER A 199 66.56 -17.41 27.90
N MET A 200 66.01 -17.99 26.84
CA MET A 200 66.57 -19.19 26.24
C MET A 200 67.86 -18.85 25.46
N ASN A 201 68.94 -19.57 25.76
CA ASN A 201 70.20 -19.48 25.03
C ASN A 201 70.26 -20.56 23.94
N GLU A 202 71.06 -20.33 22.89
CA GLU A 202 71.28 -21.32 21.85
C GLU A 202 71.88 -22.62 22.42
N MET A 203 71.45 -23.75 21.88
CA MET A 203 72.04 -25.04 22.23
C MET A 203 73.23 -25.24 21.29
N THR A 204 74.44 -25.05 21.82
CA THR A 204 75.67 -25.40 21.12
C THR A 204 75.81 -26.93 21.12
N GLU A 205 75.95 -27.54 19.94
CA GLU A 205 76.36 -28.94 19.80
C GLU A 205 77.81 -29.17 20.24
#